data_AF-A0A0M8P7U2-F1
#
_entry.id   AF-A0A0M8P7U2-F1
#
_cell.length_a   1.000
_cell.length_b   1.000
_cell.length_c   1.000
_cell.angle_alpha   90.00
_cell.angle_beta   90.00
_cell.angle_gamma   90.00
#
_symmetry.space_group_name_H-M   'P 1'
#
loop_
_entity.id
_entity.type
_entity.pdbx_description
1 polymer ?
#
loop_
_entity_poly.entity_id
_entity_poly.type
_entity_poly.pdbx_seq_one_letter_code
_entity_poly.pdbx_strand_id
1 'polypeptide(L)'
;MFAAAAVRLSQSIGLHKSNSFGLPASQIEEWKRVFWIAFILDADICQRTGRPAAQDTRDYSTLPPHENPPDGLGVMEIGQFHGQFLLSTRSICCHPTESLRCSIAPMHSIRLKNS
;
A
#
# COMPACT_ATOMS: atom_id res chain seq x y z
N MET A 1 -12.36 4.16 -12.95
CA MET A 1 -11.96 3.03 -12.08
C MET A 1 -12.12 3.47 -10.63
N PHE A 2 -12.70 2.62 -9.77
CA PHE A 2 -13.02 2.98 -8.39
C PHE A 2 -11.77 3.17 -7.51
N ALA A 3 -10.70 2.38 -7.72
CA ALA A 3 -9.46 2.52 -6.94
C ALA A 3 -8.78 3.89 -7.16
N ALA A 4 -8.62 4.32 -8.42
CA ALA A 4 -8.14 5.66 -8.74
C ALA A 4 -8.99 6.79 -8.10
N ALA A 5 -10.30 6.59 -7.97
CA ALA A 5 -11.17 7.54 -7.28
C ALA A 5 -10.90 7.55 -5.76
N ALA A 6 -10.71 6.39 -5.14
CA ALA A 6 -10.34 6.28 -3.73
C ALA A 6 -8.99 6.95 -3.42
N VAL A 7 -8.02 6.83 -4.32
CA VAL A 7 -6.72 7.53 -4.21
C VAL A 7 -6.91 9.05 -4.25
N ARG A 8 -7.70 9.57 -5.20
CA ARG A 8 -7.98 11.02 -5.30
C ARG A 8 -8.74 11.56 -4.08
N LEU A 9 -9.67 10.78 -3.51
CA LEU A 9 -10.36 11.14 -2.28
C LEU A 9 -9.41 11.15 -1.07
N SER A 10 -8.51 10.17 -1.01
CA SER A 10 -7.46 10.13 0.03
C SER A 10 -6.51 11.34 -0.09
N GLN A 11 -6.24 11.79 -1.33
CA GLN A 11 -5.48 13.01 -1.60
C GLN A 11 -6.24 14.26 -1.13
N SER A 12 -7.53 14.38 -1.45
CA SER A 12 -8.32 15.58 -1.14
C SER A 12 -8.47 15.83 0.36
N ILE A 13 -8.54 14.77 1.18
CA ILE A 13 -8.59 14.87 2.64
C ILE A 13 -7.21 14.85 3.30
N GLY A 14 -6.13 14.65 2.53
CA GLY A 14 -4.76 14.76 3.01
C GLY A 14 -4.12 13.48 3.59
N LEU A 15 -4.71 12.28 3.40
CA LEU A 15 -4.17 11.03 3.97
C LEU A 15 -2.78 10.65 3.46
N HIS A 16 -2.41 11.12 2.26
CA HIS A 16 -1.11 10.88 1.64
C HIS A 16 0.05 11.62 2.34
N LYS A 17 -0.25 12.53 3.26
CA LYS A 17 0.74 13.32 4.00
C LYS A 17 0.98 12.73 5.38
N SER A 18 2.20 12.88 5.91
CA SER A 18 2.55 12.53 7.31
C SER A 18 1.89 13.45 8.35
N ASN A 19 1.09 14.41 7.93
CA ASN A 19 0.61 15.50 8.77
C ASN A 19 -0.66 15.09 9.53
N SER A 20 -0.47 14.67 10.78
CA SER A 20 -1.54 14.17 11.66
C SER A 20 -1.74 15.02 12.92
N PHE A 21 -1.43 16.33 12.85
CA PHE A 21 -1.53 17.23 14.00
C PHE A 21 -2.92 17.18 14.66
N GLY A 22 -2.95 16.84 15.94
CA GLY A 22 -4.16 16.84 16.77
C GLY A 22 -5.03 15.58 16.69
N LEU A 23 -4.62 14.54 15.94
CA LEU A 23 -5.35 13.27 15.89
C LEU A 23 -4.81 12.23 16.90
N PRO A 24 -5.67 11.37 17.46
CA PRO A 24 -5.24 10.25 18.29
C PRO A 24 -4.49 9.20 17.46
N ALA A 25 -3.56 8.49 18.09
CA ALA A 25 -2.70 7.51 17.43
C ALA A 25 -3.48 6.41 16.67
N SER A 26 -4.61 5.94 17.21
CA SER A 26 -5.48 4.96 16.56
C SER A 26 -6.03 5.45 15.21
N GLN A 27 -6.51 6.70 15.18
CA GLN A 27 -7.04 7.31 13.95
C GLN A 27 -5.94 7.56 12.92
N ILE A 28 -4.73 7.88 13.37
CA ILE A 28 -3.57 8.00 12.48
C ILE A 28 -3.26 6.66 11.81
N GLU A 29 -3.31 5.56 12.55
CA GLU A 29 -3.10 4.22 11.99
C GLU A 29 -4.23 3.83 11.02
N GLU A 30 -5.49 4.15 11.32
CA GLU A 30 -6.61 3.97 10.39
C GLU A 30 -6.38 4.72 9.07
N TRP A 31 -5.95 5.97 9.15
CA TRP A 31 -5.70 6.81 7.97
C TRP A 31 -4.58 6.25 7.09
N LYS A 32 -3.49 5.79 7.71
CA LYS A 32 -2.43 5.08 7.00
C LYS A 32 -2.98 3.85 6.30
N ARG A 33 -3.74 2.99 6.99
CA ARG A 33 -4.34 1.79 6.40
C ARG A 33 -5.21 2.12 5.19
N VAL A 34 -6.11 3.10 5.30
CA VAL A 34 -7.00 3.50 4.20
C VAL A 34 -6.22 3.98 2.98
N PHE A 35 -5.24 4.86 3.19
CA PHE A 35 -4.40 5.36 2.10
C PHE A 35 -3.63 4.23 1.40
N TRP A 36 -2.96 3.37 2.16
CA TRP A 36 -2.12 2.31 1.61
C TRP A 36 -2.93 1.23 0.88
N ILE A 37 -4.12 0.89 1.37
CA ILE A 37 -5.05 -0.02 0.66
C ILE A 37 -5.44 0.59 -0.69
N ALA A 38 -5.86 1.85 -0.72
CA ALA A 38 -6.24 2.51 -1.97
C ALA A 38 -5.07 2.62 -2.96
N PHE A 39 -3.89 2.99 -2.46
CA PHE A 39 -2.66 3.10 -3.26
C PHE A 39 -2.25 1.77 -3.88
N ILE A 40 -2.18 0.69 -3.09
CA ILE A 40 -1.78 -0.63 -3.57
C ILE A 40 -2.79 -1.18 -4.58
N LEU A 41 -4.10 -1.04 -4.30
CA LEU A 41 -5.14 -1.51 -5.20
C LEU A 41 -5.12 -0.77 -6.54
N ASP A 42 -4.92 0.55 -6.52
CA ASP A 42 -4.80 1.32 -7.77
C ASP A 42 -3.55 0.92 -8.55
N ALA A 43 -2.40 0.78 -7.88
CA ALA A 43 -1.15 0.36 -8.50
C ALA A 43 -1.24 -1.04 -9.13
N ASP A 44 -1.80 -2.02 -8.42
CA ASP A 44 -1.95 -3.41 -8.92
C ASP A 44 -2.85 -3.46 -10.16
N ILE A 45 -4.00 -2.77 -10.14
CA ILE A 45 -4.92 -2.78 -11.27
C ILE A 45 -4.30 -2.00 -12.46
N CYS A 46 -3.64 -0.88 -12.22
CA CYS A 46 -2.97 -0.11 -13.27
C CYS A 46 -1.84 -0.91 -13.92
N GLN A 47 -1.07 -1.66 -13.13
CA GLN A 47 -0.05 -2.59 -13.64
C GLN A 47 -0.66 -3.69 -14.50
N ARG A 48 -1.78 -4.30 -14.08
CA ARG A 48 -2.46 -5.36 -14.84
C ARG A 48 -3.14 -4.86 -16.12
N THR A 49 -3.58 -3.60 -16.12
CA THR A 49 -4.34 -3.01 -17.24
C THR A 49 -3.48 -2.15 -18.18
N GLY A 50 -2.20 -1.94 -17.86
CA GLY A 50 -1.31 -1.06 -18.61
C GLY A 50 -1.69 0.42 -18.52
N ARG A 51 -2.44 0.82 -17.49
CA ARG A 51 -2.86 2.20 -17.24
C ARG A 51 -1.91 2.90 -16.28
N PRO A 52 -1.76 4.23 -16.34
CA PRO A 52 -1.01 4.97 -15.33
C PRO A 52 -1.76 4.98 -13.99
N ALA A 53 -1.04 4.78 -12.89
CA ALA A 53 -1.56 4.94 -11.51
C ALA A 53 -1.92 6.40 -11.22
N ALA A 54 -2.89 6.61 -10.32
CA ALA A 54 -3.37 7.94 -9.94
C ALA A 54 -2.44 8.69 -8.97
N GLN A 55 -1.51 7.99 -8.32
CA GLN A 55 -0.53 8.54 -7.38
C GLN A 55 0.88 8.10 -7.80
N ASP A 56 1.82 9.04 -7.87
CA ASP A 56 3.24 8.76 -8.10
C ASP A 56 3.91 8.31 -6.79
N THR A 57 4.94 7.46 -6.89
CA THR A 57 5.68 6.98 -5.72
C THR A 57 6.46 8.09 -4.99
N ARG A 58 6.60 9.26 -5.62
CA ARG A 58 7.24 10.46 -5.06
C ARG A 58 6.27 11.40 -4.35
N ASP A 59 4.96 11.18 -4.48
CA ASP A 59 3.91 12.13 -4.11
C ASP A 59 3.17 11.76 -2.79
N TYR A 60 3.85 11.05 -1.89
CA TYR A 60 3.36 10.78 -0.54
C TYR A 60 4.46 10.96 0.51
N SER A 61 4.06 11.38 1.71
CA SER A 61 4.94 11.43 2.89
C SER A 61 4.43 10.59 4.06
N THR A 62 3.24 9.99 3.92
CA THR A 62 2.69 9.09 4.95
C THR A 62 3.48 7.80 5.05
N LEU A 63 3.69 7.33 6.29
CA LEU A 63 4.42 6.11 6.58
C LEU A 63 3.53 4.88 6.37
N PRO A 64 4.10 3.69 6.09
CA PRO A 64 3.35 2.44 6.13
C PRO A 64 2.66 2.24 7.49
N PRO A 65 1.51 1.51 7.51
CA PRO A 65 0.84 1.17 8.76
C PRO A 65 1.77 0.35 9.67
N HIS A 66 1.57 0.45 10.98
CA HIS A 66 2.39 -0.26 11.95
C HIS A 66 2.24 -1.78 11.81
N GLU A 67 3.34 -2.52 12.02
CA GLU A 67 3.35 -3.97 11.82
C GLU A 67 2.38 -4.67 12.80
N ASN A 68 2.52 -4.37 14.09
CA ASN A 68 1.59 -4.87 15.10
C ASN A 68 0.82 -3.70 15.71
N PRO A 69 -0.30 -3.27 15.11
CA PRO A 69 -0.99 -2.09 15.58
C PRO A 69 -1.67 -2.40 16.93
N PRO A 70 -1.71 -1.42 17.86
CA PRO A 70 -2.24 -1.63 19.22
C PRO A 70 -3.75 -1.89 19.24
N ASP A 71 -4.46 -1.58 18.15
CA ASP A 71 -5.88 -1.83 17.97
C ASP A 71 -6.19 -3.23 17.41
N GLY A 72 -5.18 -4.00 17.01
CA GLY A 72 -5.33 -5.32 16.38
C GLY A 72 -5.99 -5.30 15.00
N LEU A 73 -6.21 -4.12 14.40
CA LEU A 73 -6.92 -3.97 13.12
C LEU A 73 -5.97 -4.08 11.93
N GLY A 74 -6.44 -4.69 10.84
CA GLY A 74 -5.64 -4.85 9.61
C GLY A 74 -4.66 -6.03 9.63
N VAL A 75 -4.68 -6.84 10.70
CA VAL A 75 -4.01 -8.13 10.76
C VAL A 75 -4.97 -9.19 10.21
N MET A 76 -4.53 -9.98 9.23
CA MET A 76 -5.28 -11.11 8.71
C MET A 76 -4.51 -12.39 9.02
N GLU A 77 -5.13 -13.29 9.78
CA GLU A 77 -4.57 -14.61 10.05
C GLU A 77 -5.02 -15.58 8.95
N ILE A 78 -4.13 -15.88 8.02
CA ILE A 78 -4.39 -16.88 6.98
C ILE A 78 -3.79 -18.21 7.47
N GLY A 79 -4.51 -18.92 8.33
CA GLY A 79 -4.03 -20.19 8.92
C GLY A 79 -2.73 -20.00 9.72
N GLN A 80 -1.72 -20.85 9.49
CA GLN A 80 -0.38 -20.72 10.12
C GLN A 80 0.46 -19.53 9.61
N PHE A 81 -0.06 -18.71 8.69
CA PHE A 81 0.66 -17.55 8.17
C PHE A 81 0.16 -16.26 8.83
N HIS A 82 1.00 -15.68 9.69
CA HIS A 82 0.89 -14.28 10.12
C HIS A 82 1.41 -13.38 8.99
N GLY A 83 0.54 -13.07 8.04
CA GLY A 83 0.84 -12.18 6.93
C GLY A 83 0.15 -10.85 7.14
N GLN A 84 0.91 -9.78 7.30
CA GLN A 84 0.35 -8.45 7.14
C GLN A 84 0.31 -8.08 5.67
N PHE A 85 -0.68 -7.30 5.28
CA PHE A 85 -0.77 -6.71 3.95
C PHE A 85 0.28 -5.59 3.75
N LEU A 86 1.51 -5.82 4.18
CA LEU A 86 2.67 -5.05 3.77
C LEU A 86 3.20 -5.71 2.49
N LEU A 87 2.49 -5.45 1.39
CA LEU A 87 2.96 -5.76 0.06
C LEU A 87 4.28 -5.00 -0.12
N SER A 88 5.40 -5.72 -0.23
CA SER A 88 6.73 -5.17 -0.45
C SER A 88 6.70 -4.17 -1.62
N THR A 89 6.77 -2.87 -1.31
CA THR A 89 6.64 -1.76 -2.25
C THR A 89 7.79 -1.68 -3.26
N ARG A 90 8.83 -2.52 -3.12
CA ARG A 90 9.99 -2.56 -4.01
C ARG A 90 9.69 -3.02 -5.45
N SER A 91 8.53 -3.62 -5.72
CA SER A 91 8.20 -4.15 -7.05
C SER A 91 7.32 -3.25 -7.92
N ILE A 92 6.86 -2.09 -7.41
CA ILE A 92 5.92 -1.19 -8.13
C ILE A 92 6.68 -0.13 -8.98
N CYS A 93 7.95 -0.37 -9.30
CA CYS A 93 8.69 0.47 -10.25
C CYS A 93 8.08 0.36 -11.66
N CYS A 94 7.10 1.22 -11.97
CA CYS A 94 6.64 1.48 -13.32
C CYS A 94 7.76 2.20 -14.08
N HIS A 95 8.56 1.47 -14.87
CA HIS A 95 9.39 2.08 -15.90
C HIS A 95 8.51 2.43 -17.12
N PRO A 96 8.45 3.69 -17.56
CA PRO A 96 7.65 4.11 -18.69
C PRO A 96 8.47 4.08 -19.97
N THR A 97 9.09 2.96 -20.35
CA THR A 97 9.57 2.75 -21.74
C THR A 97 10.02 1.31 -21.96
N GLU A 98 9.51 0.76 -23.05
CA GLU A 98 9.90 -0.48 -23.74
C GLU A 98 9.45 -1.83 -23.19
N SER A 99 8.93 -2.61 -24.14
CA SER A 99 8.37 -3.94 -23.98
C SER A 99 9.39 -4.91 -23.38
N LEU A 100 8.95 -5.70 -22.41
CA LEU A 100 8.91 -7.16 -22.46
C LEU A 100 8.85 -7.67 -21.01
N ARG A 101 7.72 -8.31 -20.69
CA ARG A 101 7.62 -9.25 -19.57
C ARG A 101 7.88 -8.61 -18.21
N CYS A 102 6.85 -7.93 -17.69
CA CYS A 102 6.70 -7.77 -16.25
C CYS A 102 6.43 -9.17 -15.67
N SER A 103 7.50 -9.96 -15.50
CA SER A 103 7.39 -11.21 -14.79
C SER A 103 7.01 -10.83 -13.38
N ILE A 104 5.81 -11.25 -12.95
CA ILE A 104 5.49 -11.40 -11.55
C ILE A 104 6.67 -12.15 -10.96
N ALA A 105 7.54 -11.47 -10.21
CA ALA A 105 8.45 -12.17 -9.34
C ALA A 105 7.53 -12.95 -8.40
N PRO A 106 7.61 -14.29 -8.35
CA PRO A 106 6.76 -15.04 -7.46
C PRO A 106 6.93 -14.48 -6.06
N MET A 107 5.80 -14.28 -5.41
CA MET A 107 5.60 -13.89 -4.02
C MET A 107 6.37 -14.85 -3.10
N HIS A 108 7.69 -14.74 -3.06
CA HIS A 108 8.58 -15.64 -2.34
C HIS A 108 9.76 -14.86 -1.76
N SER A 109 9.43 -13.89 -0.91
CA SER A 109 10.35 -13.46 0.14
C SER A 109 9.59 -13.34 1.45
N ILE A 110 9.06 -14.49 1.87
CA ILE A 110 8.74 -14.76 3.27
C ILE A 110 10.09 -14.87 3.96
N ARG A 111 10.52 -13.83 4.67
CA ARG A 111 11.66 -13.92 5.57
C ARG A 111 11.23 -14.80 6.75
N LEU A 112 11.48 -16.10 6.64
CA LEU A 112 11.46 -17.01 7.77
C LEU A 112 12.45 -16.47 8.81
N LYS A 113 11.97 -15.95 9.93
CA LYS A 113 12.77 -15.87 11.15
C LYS A 113 12.91 -17.32 11.62
N ASN A 114 14.06 -17.92 11.35
CA ASN A 114 14.44 -19.19 11.99
C ASN A 114 14.48 -18.97 13.50
N SER A 115 13.70 -19.78 14.22
CA SER A 115 14.05 -20.21 15.59
C SER A 115 15.18 -21.22 15.54
#